data_AF-A0A7Y5D3D6-F1
#
_entry.id   AF-A0A7Y5D3D6-F1
#
_cell.length_a   1.000
_cell.length_b   1.000
_cell.length_c   1.000
_cell.angle_alpha   90.00
_cell.angle_beta   90.00
_cell.angle_gamma   90.00
#
_symmetry.space_group_name_H-M   'P 1'
#
loop_
_entity.id
_entity.type
_entity.pdbx_description
1 polymer ?
#
loop_
_entity_poly.entity_id
_entity_poly.type
_entity_poly.pdbx_seq_one_letter_code
_entity_poly.pdbx_strand_id
1 'polypeptide(L)'
;MTFISRTIKTLFSFGLLAAITLSANADQRPFDYYLMSLSWSPEFCATRPEDRQCGRGYGLVLHGVWPQYSKGYPSSCSHERISAQLVRQFPDLYPSEKLAFHEWQKHGTCSDLAPEAYLQLSQSLKQSFINPPELQNLTQPLRVTKAQLTQIILTANPKLNEETIALTCKDSGRFLQEIMVCFDKSGANATACGADVKKRSKKSCGQDSFLVRNIR
;
A
#
# COMPACT_ATOMS: atom_id res chain seq x y z
N MET A 1 -34.68 -4.85 -87.17
CA MET A 1 -34.94 -6.05 -86.33
C MET A 1 -34.13 -5.91 -85.06
N THR A 2 -34.74 -5.49 -83.94
CA THR A 2 -35.11 -6.35 -82.77
C THR A 2 -33.86 -6.96 -82.10
N PHE A 3 -33.56 -6.85 -80.80
CA PHE A 3 -34.36 -6.71 -79.58
C PHE A 3 -33.55 -5.96 -78.50
N ILE A 4 -34.24 -5.16 -77.69
CA ILE A 4 -33.76 -4.59 -76.42
C ILE A 4 -33.82 -5.69 -75.35
N SER A 5 -32.69 -6.04 -74.73
CA SER A 5 -32.66 -6.87 -73.51
C SER A 5 -32.26 -6.01 -72.32
N ARG A 6 -33.25 -5.73 -71.46
CA ARG A 6 -33.06 -5.04 -70.17
C ARG A 6 -32.60 -6.07 -69.14
N THR A 7 -31.34 -6.01 -68.74
CA THR A 7 -30.84 -6.79 -67.60
C THR A 7 -31.06 -5.98 -66.32
N ILE A 8 -31.96 -6.45 -65.46
CA ILE A 8 -32.19 -5.91 -64.12
C ILE A 8 -30.95 -6.23 -63.27
N LYS A 9 -30.17 -5.20 -62.91
CA LYS A 9 -29.09 -5.34 -61.93
C LYS A 9 -29.67 -5.21 -60.53
N THR A 10 -29.88 -6.34 -59.86
CA THR A 10 -30.28 -6.39 -58.45
C THR A 10 -29.10 -5.91 -57.59
N LEU A 11 -29.22 -4.72 -57.00
CA LEU A 11 -28.26 -4.19 -56.02
C LEU A 11 -28.45 -4.91 -54.69
N PHE A 12 -27.56 -5.86 -54.36
CA PHE A 12 -27.44 -6.38 -53.00
C PHE A 12 -26.71 -5.34 -52.15
N SER A 13 -27.47 -4.54 -51.38
CA SER A 13 -26.91 -3.72 -50.32
C SER A 13 -26.40 -4.63 -49.21
N PHE A 14 -25.08 -4.88 -49.18
CA PHE A 14 -24.39 -5.49 -48.05
C PHE A 14 -24.43 -4.49 -46.88
N GLY A 15 -25.37 -4.69 -45.96
CA GLY A 15 -25.42 -3.95 -44.70
C GLY A 15 -24.18 -4.27 -43.87
N LEU A 16 -23.32 -3.27 -43.68
CA LEU A 16 -22.16 -3.36 -42.80
C LEU A 16 -22.66 -3.41 -41.34
N LEU A 17 -22.76 -4.61 -40.76
CA LEU A 17 -22.91 -4.75 -39.31
C LEU A 17 -21.59 -4.34 -38.66
N ALA A 18 -21.50 -3.08 -38.23
CA ALA A 18 -20.47 -2.65 -37.30
C ALA A 18 -20.69 -3.40 -35.98
N ALA A 19 -19.82 -4.35 -35.68
CA ALA A 19 -19.76 -4.96 -34.36
C ALA A 19 -19.33 -3.87 -33.36
N ILE A 20 -20.30 -3.32 -32.62
CA ILE A 20 -20.02 -2.47 -31.48
C ILE A 20 -19.44 -3.37 -30.41
N THR A 21 -18.11 -3.44 -30.33
CA THR A 21 -17.44 -4.00 -29.16
C THR A 21 -17.76 -3.07 -28.00
N LEU A 22 -18.74 -3.44 -27.16
CA LEU A 22 -18.80 -2.91 -25.80
C LEU A 22 -17.55 -3.44 -25.08
N SER A 23 -16.46 -2.68 -25.14
CA SER A 23 -15.44 -2.77 -24.12
C SER A 23 -16.12 -2.39 -22.82
N ALA A 24 -16.51 -3.40 -22.03
CA ALA A 24 -16.73 -3.20 -20.61
C ALA A 24 -15.39 -2.66 -20.08
N ASN A 25 -15.31 -1.35 -19.88
CA ASN A 25 -14.29 -0.76 -19.03
C ASN A 25 -14.48 -1.43 -17.67
N ALA A 26 -13.72 -2.49 -17.41
CA ALA A 26 -13.55 -2.99 -16.06
C ALA A 26 -13.06 -1.78 -15.27
N ASP A 27 -13.91 -1.29 -14.38
CA ASP A 27 -13.71 -0.12 -13.53
C ASP A 27 -12.23 0.11 -13.26
N GLN A 28 -11.67 1.22 -13.76
CA GLN A 28 -10.48 1.79 -13.13
C GLN A 28 -10.89 2.10 -11.71
N ARG A 29 -10.63 1.18 -10.77
CA ARG A 29 -11.18 1.28 -9.42
C ARG A 29 -10.53 2.51 -8.80
N PRO A 30 -11.27 3.62 -8.64
CA PRO A 30 -10.61 4.89 -8.45
C PRO A 30 -10.23 5.01 -6.98
N PHE A 31 -9.04 4.55 -6.62
CA PHE A 31 -8.39 4.96 -5.39
C PHE A 31 -7.71 6.33 -5.60
N ASP A 32 -7.53 7.05 -4.49
CA ASP A 32 -7.10 8.44 -4.47
C ASP A 32 -5.59 8.58 -4.20
N TYR A 33 -5.03 7.70 -3.37
CA TYR A 33 -3.62 7.75 -2.95
C TYR A 33 -3.14 6.38 -2.42
N TYR A 34 -1.82 6.20 -2.29
CA TYR A 34 -1.25 5.03 -1.61
C TYR A 34 -0.86 5.36 -0.18
N LEU A 35 -1.13 4.44 0.76
CA LEU A 35 -0.60 4.48 2.11
C LEU A 35 0.38 3.33 2.29
N MET A 36 1.66 3.64 2.52
CA MET A 36 2.64 2.66 2.96
C MET A 36 2.58 2.53 4.48
N SER A 37 2.41 1.31 4.99
CA SER A 37 2.45 1.01 6.42
C SER A 37 3.73 0.25 6.79
N LEU A 38 4.51 0.82 7.70
CA LEU A 38 5.69 0.21 8.29
C LEU A 38 5.36 -0.22 9.73
N SER A 39 5.34 -1.53 9.96
CA SER A 39 5.06 -2.13 11.27
C SER A 39 6.31 -2.10 12.16
N TRP A 40 6.13 -1.74 13.43
CA TRP A 40 7.16 -1.89 14.45
C TRP A 40 7.20 -3.35 14.93
N SER A 41 8.16 -4.13 14.42
CA SER A 41 8.23 -5.57 14.65
C SER A 41 8.27 -5.96 16.14
N PRO A 42 8.98 -5.25 17.05
CA PRO A 42 8.96 -5.58 18.47
C PRO A 42 7.56 -5.49 19.12
N GLU A 43 6.71 -4.56 18.67
CA GLU A 43 5.32 -4.49 19.15
C GLU A 43 4.46 -5.60 18.53
N PHE A 44 4.64 -5.90 17.25
CA PHE A 44 3.97 -7.05 16.61
C PHE A 44 4.27 -8.34 17.38
N CYS A 45 5.55 -8.61 17.64
CA CYS A 45 6.04 -9.81 18.31
C CYS A 45 5.65 -9.89 19.78
N ALA A 46 5.43 -8.75 20.46
CA ALA A 46 4.88 -8.75 21.82
C ALA A 46 3.50 -9.39 21.91
N THR A 47 2.75 -9.42 20.80
CA THR A 47 1.40 -10.03 20.73
C THR A 47 1.32 -11.30 19.88
N ARG A 48 2.38 -11.64 19.14
CA ARG A 48 2.48 -12.82 18.26
C ARG A 48 3.90 -13.41 18.33
N PRO A 49 4.36 -13.85 19.50
CA PRO A 49 5.74 -14.29 19.69
C PRO A 49 6.14 -15.48 18.81
N GLU A 50 5.18 -16.27 18.34
CA GLU A 50 5.36 -17.46 17.50
C GLU A 50 5.53 -17.17 16.01
N ASP A 51 5.34 -15.92 15.57
CA ASP A 51 5.48 -15.57 14.15
C ASP A 51 6.96 -15.68 13.71
N ARG A 52 7.18 -16.11 12.47
CA ARG A 52 8.53 -16.32 11.91
C ARG A 52 9.37 -15.05 11.84
N GLN A 53 8.75 -13.87 11.88
CA GLN A 53 9.49 -12.62 11.91
C GLN A 53 10.13 -12.31 13.27
N CYS A 54 9.69 -12.98 14.34
CA CYS A 54 10.12 -12.70 15.70
C CYS A 54 11.48 -13.35 16.02
N GLY A 55 12.28 -12.68 16.83
CA GLY A 55 13.66 -13.09 17.16
C GLY A 55 14.70 -12.85 16.05
N ARG A 56 14.32 -12.14 14.97
CA ARG A 56 15.21 -11.81 13.84
C ARG A 56 15.93 -10.45 13.99
N GLY A 57 15.76 -9.75 15.10
CA GLY A 57 16.34 -8.41 15.28
C GLY A 57 15.70 -7.32 14.41
N TYR A 58 14.46 -7.51 13.97
CA TYR A 58 13.77 -6.53 13.13
C TYR A 58 13.25 -5.33 13.93
N GLY A 59 13.46 -4.13 13.39
CA GLY A 59 12.79 -2.88 13.77
C GLY A 59 11.56 -2.62 12.90
N LEU A 60 11.62 -1.58 12.06
CA LEU A 60 10.58 -1.29 11.07
C LEU A 60 10.62 -2.32 9.92
N VAL A 61 9.47 -2.91 9.62
CA VAL A 61 9.26 -3.81 8.47
C VAL A 61 8.08 -3.33 7.65
N LEU A 62 8.09 -3.57 6.34
CA LEU A 62 6.92 -3.26 5.52
C LEU A 62 5.78 -4.19 5.91
N HIS A 63 4.68 -3.60 6.36
CA HIS A 63 3.40 -4.30 6.48
C HIS A 63 2.75 -4.39 5.11
N GLY A 64 2.58 -3.26 4.41
CA GLY A 64 1.95 -3.22 3.10
C GLY A 64 1.87 -1.83 2.48
N VAL A 65 1.43 -1.78 1.22
CA VAL A 65 1.13 -0.55 0.46
C VAL A 65 -0.31 -0.61 0.00
N TRP A 66 -1.14 0.30 0.49
CA TRP A 66 -2.59 0.18 0.39
C TRP A 66 -3.15 1.29 -0.47
N PRO A 67 -3.82 0.97 -1.59
CA PRO A 67 -4.73 1.90 -2.25
C PRO A 67 -5.75 2.41 -1.24
N GLN A 68 -5.94 3.72 -1.17
CA GLN A 68 -6.84 4.39 -0.24
C GLN A 68 -7.82 5.29 -0.98
N TYR A 69 -9.04 5.39 -0.46
CA TYR A 69 -9.93 6.50 -0.78
C TYR A 69 -9.70 7.65 0.21
N SER A 70 -10.29 8.81 -0.06
CA SER A 70 -10.39 9.94 0.87
C SER A 70 -10.95 9.52 2.24
N LYS A 71 -11.77 8.47 2.28
CA LYS A 71 -12.23 7.79 3.49
C LYS A 71 -12.34 6.28 3.25
N GLY A 72 -11.57 5.50 4.01
CA GLY A 72 -11.54 4.04 3.85
C GLY A 72 -10.64 3.58 2.70
N TYR A 73 -10.83 2.34 2.25
CA TYR A 73 -10.02 1.73 1.21
C TYR A 73 -10.76 0.60 0.48
N PRO A 74 -10.45 0.36 -0.81
CA PRO A 74 -10.85 -0.87 -1.49
C PRO A 74 -10.09 -2.08 -0.93
N SER A 75 -10.71 -3.26 -0.94
CA SER A 75 -10.02 -4.50 -0.55
C SER A 75 -10.52 -5.71 -1.34
N SER A 76 -9.65 -6.71 -1.49
CA SER A 76 -9.94 -8.01 -2.11
C SER A 76 -10.60 -7.85 -3.48
N CYS A 77 -9.99 -7.04 -4.34
CA CYS A 77 -10.61 -6.54 -5.55
C CYS A 77 -10.71 -7.59 -6.66
N SER A 78 -9.78 -8.55 -6.70
CA SER A 78 -9.82 -9.67 -7.63
C SER A 78 -9.31 -10.94 -6.95
N HIS A 79 -9.43 -12.08 -7.63
CA HIS A 79 -8.85 -13.36 -7.20
C HIS A 79 -7.51 -13.66 -7.89
N GLU A 80 -6.91 -12.67 -8.56
CA GLU A 80 -5.59 -12.84 -9.16
C GLU A 80 -4.59 -13.22 -8.09
N ARG A 81 -3.79 -14.25 -8.36
CA ARG A 81 -2.78 -14.75 -7.42
C ARG A 81 -1.40 -14.30 -7.85
N ILE A 82 -0.58 -13.98 -6.87
CA ILE A 82 0.86 -13.80 -7.07
C ILE A 82 1.58 -15.13 -6.82
N SER A 83 2.58 -15.45 -7.64
CA SER A 83 3.33 -16.70 -7.51
C SER A 83 4.40 -16.58 -6.41
N ALA A 84 4.72 -17.70 -5.75
CA ALA A 84 5.81 -17.74 -4.77
C ALA A 84 7.17 -17.43 -5.41
N GLN A 85 7.38 -17.82 -6.67
CA GLN A 85 8.59 -17.50 -7.41
C GLN A 85 8.76 -15.98 -7.58
N LEU A 86 7.69 -15.27 -7.93
CA LEU A 86 7.72 -13.82 -8.07
C LEU A 86 7.97 -13.14 -6.72
N VAL A 87 7.28 -13.55 -5.64
CA VAL A 87 7.53 -13.01 -4.30
C VAL A 87 9.01 -13.17 -3.88
N ARG A 88 9.63 -14.31 -4.19
CA ARG A 88 11.05 -14.56 -3.90
C ARG A 88 12.04 -13.71 -4.69
N GLN A 89 11.61 -13.03 -5.77
CA GLN A 89 12.44 -12.06 -6.48
C GLN A 89 12.58 -10.73 -5.72
N PHE A 90 11.78 -10.50 -4.68
CA PHE A 90 11.83 -9.32 -3.81
C PHE A 90 12.26 -9.72 -2.39
N PRO A 91 13.51 -10.19 -2.20
CA PRO A 91 13.99 -10.59 -0.89
C PRO A 91 13.90 -9.42 0.10
N ASP A 92 13.59 -9.75 1.35
CA ASP A 92 13.48 -8.79 2.46
C ASP A 92 12.45 -7.66 2.29
N LEU A 93 11.61 -7.70 1.24
CA LEU A 93 10.54 -6.72 1.08
C LEU A 93 9.54 -6.84 2.23
N TYR A 94 9.03 -8.04 2.45
CA TYR A 94 8.14 -8.39 3.57
C TYR A 94 8.82 -9.34 4.55
N PRO A 95 8.44 -9.33 5.85
CA PRO A 95 8.96 -10.26 6.86
C PRO A 95 8.62 -11.75 6.59
N SER A 96 7.61 -12.04 5.75
CA SER A 96 7.29 -13.41 5.33
C SER A 96 6.57 -13.46 3.98
N GLU A 97 6.72 -14.57 3.25
CA GLU A 97 5.94 -14.82 2.01
C GLU A 97 4.43 -14.82 2.28
N LYS A 98 4.00 -15.36 3.43
CA LYS A 98 2.59 -15.35 3.85
C LYS A 98 2.02 -13.94 3.89
N LEU A 99 2.80 -12.98 4.40
CA LEU A 99 2.38 -11.58 4.40
C LEU A 99 2.32 -11.01 2.99
N ALA A 100 3.33 -11.26 2.14
CA ALA A 100 3.31 -10.80 0.75
C ALA A 100 2.06 -11.30 -0.01
N PHE A 101 1.68 -12.57 0.17
CA PHE A 101 0.44 -13.12 -0.41
C PHE A 101 -0.81 -12.43 0.14
N HIS A 102 -0.87 -12.17 1.45
CA HIS A 102 -2.00 -11.47 2.07
C HIS A 102 -2.14 -10.05 1.52
N GLU A 103 -1.05 -9.29 1.48
CA GLU A 103 -1.04 -7.91 1.01
C GLU A 103 -1.40 -7.79 -0.46
N TRP A 104 -0.89 -8.69 -1.30
CA TRP A 104 -1.33 -8.76 -2.69
C TRP A 104 -2.84 -9.01 -2.79
N GLN A 105 -3.33 -10.08 -2.16
CA GLN A 105 -4.72 -10.49 -2.27
C GLN A 105 -5.68 -9.42 -1.75
N LYS A 106 -5.34 -8.77 -0.63
CA LYS A 106 -6.21 -7.80 0.03
C LYS A 106 -6.07 -6.40 -0.55
N HIS A 107 -4.88 -5.95 -0.90
CA HIS A 107 -4.60 -4.56 -1.27
C HIS A 107 -4.02 -4.42 -2.68
N GLY A 108 -3.09 -5.28 -3.07
CA GLY A 108 -2.46 -5.23 -4.40
C GLY A 108 -3.44 -5.41 -5.56
N THR A 109 -4.42 -6.30 -5.43
CA THR A 109 -5.48 -6.50 -6.45
C THR A 109 -6.36 -5.26 -6.68
N CYS A 110 -6.28 -4.25 -5.82
CA CYS A 110 -7.01 -2.98 -5.91
C CYS A 110 -6.17 -1.82 -6.48
N SER A 111 -4.94 -2.09 -6.89
CA SER A 111 -3.96 -1.05 -7.26
C SER A 111 -3.90 -0.73 -8.76
N ASP A 112 -4.70 -1.42 -9.59
CA ASP A 112 -4.63 -1.43 -11.06
C ASP A 112 -3.24 -1.85 -11.64
N LEU A 113 -2.35 -2.38 -10.79
CA LEU A 113 -1.04 -2.89 -11.18
C LEU A 113 -1.04 -4.41 -11.29
N ALA A 114 -0.25 -4.92 -12.23
CA ALA A 114 0.12 -6.33 -12.25
C ALA A 114 0.92 -6.70 -10.98
N PRO A 115 0.93 -7.98 -10.55
CA PRO A 115 1.58 -8.40 -9.31
C PRO A 115 3.04 -7.96 -9.16
N GLU A 116 3.83 -8.07 -10.23
CA GLU A 116 5.24 -7.66 -10.23
C GLU A 116 5.39 -6.14 -10.04
N ALA A 117 4.62 -5.35 -10.79
CA ALA A 117 4.64 -3.89 -10.69
C ALA A 117 4.22 -3.40 -9.30
N TYR A 118 3.25 -4.08 -8.65
CA TYR A 118 2.88 -3.78 -7.27
C TYR A 118 4.00 -4.08 -6.27
N LEU A 119 4.74 -5.18 -6.44
CA LEU A 119 5.91 -5.48 -5.60
C LEU A 119 7.06 -4.47 -5.84
N GLN A 120 7.29 -4.06 -7.09
CA GLN A 120 8.27 -3.02 -7.43
C GLN A 120 7.91 -1.68 -6.80
N LEU A 121 6.64 -1.25 -6.90
CA LEU A 121 6.15 -0.06 -6.22
C LEU A 121 6.36 -0.17 -4.71
N SER A 122 5.98 -1.30 -4.11
CA SER A 122 6.12 -1.54 -2.68
C SER A 122 7.58 -1.46 -2.22
N GLN A 123 8.51 -2.01 -2.99
CA GLN A 123 9.94 -1.94 -2.72
C GLN A 123 10.47 -0.51 -2.86
N SER A 124 10.09 0.21 -3.92
CA SER A 124 10.48 1.60 -4.15
C SER A 124 10.02 2.51 -3.01
N LEU A 125 8.74 2.40 -2.60
CA LEU A 125 8.21 3.19 -1.48
C LEU A 125 8.93 2.85 -0.16
N LYS A 126 9.17 1.56 0.12
CA LYS A 126 9.93 1.14 1.31
C LYS A 126 11.34 1.74 1.32
N GLN A 127 12.04 1.69 0.18
CA GLN A 127 13.39 2.23 0.03
C GLN A 127 13.43 3.76 0.07
N SER A 128 12.35 4.44 -0.30
CA SER A 128 12.26 5.90 -0.22
C SER A 128 12.20 6.42 1.22
N PHE A 129 11.79 5.58 2.18
CA PHE A 129 11.75 5.93 3.60
C PHE A 129 13.07 5.58 4.29
N ILE A 130 13.71 6.61 4.85
CA ILE A 130 14.92 6.48 5.64
C ILE A 130 14.51 6.12 7.07
N ASN A 131 14.91 4.93 7.53
CA ASN A 131 14.72 4.53 8.93
C ASN A 131 15.53 5.47 9.85
N PRO A 132 14.89 6.23 10.75
CA PRO A 132 15.61 7.16 11.63
C PRO A 132 16.68 6.43 12.47
N PRO A 133 17.89 7.01 12.66
CA PRO A 133 18.96 6.38 13.43
C PRO A 133 18.52 5.93 14.84
N GLU A 134 17.65 6.70 15.49
CA GLU A 134 17.06 6.42 16.80
C GLU A 134 16.25 5.12 16.84
N LEU A 135 15.77 4.64 15.68
CA LEU A 135 14.95 3.44 15.55
C LEU A 135 15.72 2.24 14.95
N GLN A 136 16.92 2.43 14.41
CA GLN A 136 17.67 1.36 13.73
C GLN A 136 18.20 0.29 14.70
N ASN A 137 18.79 0.72 15.83
CA ASN A 137 19.44 -0.16 16.80
C ASN A 137 18.92 0.13 18.21
N LEU A 138 17.60 0.23 18.35
CA LEU A 138 16.98 0.62 19.61
C LEU A 138 17.09 -0.52 20.64
N THR A 139 18.15 -0.56 21.44
CA THR A 139 18.40 -1.61 22.44
C THR A 139 17.67 -1.37 23.76
N GLN A 140 17.24 -0.13 24.03
CA GLN A 140 16.44 0.25 25.20
C GLN A 140 15.12 0.88 24.74
N PRO A 141 13.98 0.63 25.43
CA PRO A 141 12.72 1.24 25.03
C PRO A 141 12.79 2.77 25.01
N LEU A 142 12.26 3.38 23.96
CA LEU A 142 12.23 4.82 23.79
C LEU A 142 10.85 5.35 24.15
N ARG A 143 10.76 6.18 25.20
CA ARG A 143 9.52 6.90 25.55
C ARG A 143 9.51 8.26 24.85
N VAL A 144 8.46 8.51 24.07
CA VAL A 144 8.32 9.73 23.25
C VAL A 144 6.89 10.22 23.20
N THR A 145 6.73 11.53 23.03
CA THR A 145 5.47 12.13 22.58
C THR A 145 5.26 11.89 21.08
N LYS A 146 4.02 12.06 20.61
CA LYS A 146 3.72 12.03 19.18
C LYS A 146 4.54 13.04 18.37
N ALA A 147 4.70 14.25 18.91
CA ALA A 147 5.45 15.33 18.28
C ALA A 147 6.95 15.01 18.18
N GLN A 148 7.55 14.47 19.25
CA GLN A 148 8.95 14.05 19.24
C GLN A 148 9.23 12.96 18.20
N LEU A 149 8.40 11.89 18.16
CA LEU A 149 8.60 10.85 17.16
C LEU A 149 8.38 11.37 15.73
N THR A 150 7.39 12.24 15.54
CA THR A 150 7.17 12.93 14.25
C THR A 150 8.41 13.70 13.84
N GLN A 151 9.00 14.49 14.74
CA GLN A 151 10.21 15.25 14.43
C GLN A 151 11.40 14.34 14.10
N ILE A 152 11.60 13.23 14.84
CA ILE A 152 12.63 12.23 14.53
C ILE A 152 12.48 11.71 13.09
N ILE A 153 11.25 11.37 12.69
CA ILE A 153 10.95 10.88 11.33
C ILE A 153 11.27 11.95 10.28
N LEU A 154 10.80 13.19 10.48
CA LEU A 154 10.96 14.27 9.52
C LEU A 154 12.41 14.74 9.38
N THR A 155 13.19 14.73 10.47
CA THR A 155 14.62 15.02 10.43
C THR A 155 15.36 14.03 9.53
N ALA A 156 15.02 12.74 9.60
CA ALA A 156 15.61 11.72 8.73
C ALA A 156 15.05 11.75 7.30
N ASN A 157 13.85 12.28 7.10
CA ASN A 157 13.12 12.26 5.82
C ASN A 157 12.65 13.67 5.43
N PRO A 158 13.54 14.58 4.98
CA PRO A 158 13.23 15.99 4.76
C PRO A 158 12.25 16.26 3.60
N LYS A 159 11.92 15.25 2.79
CA LYS A 159 10.87 15.32 1.76
C LYS A 159 9.46 15.09 2.30
N LEU A 160 9.35 14.62 3.54
CA LEU A 160 8.09 14.41 4.24
C LEU A 160 7.74 15.65 5.08
N ASN A 161 6.47 15.76 5.44
CA ASN A 161 5.97 16.72 6.42
C ASN A 161 4.90 16.06 7.31
N GLU A 162 4.43 16.79 8.32
CA GLU A 162 3.45 16.28 9.27
C GLU A 162 2.16 15.77 8.63
N GLU A 163 1.72 16.34 7.51
CA GLU A 163 0.49 15.92 6.82
C GLU A 163 0.69 14.62 6.03
N THR A 164 1.90 14.35 5.57
CA THR A 164 2.24 13.13 4.80
C THR A 164 2.42 11.88 5.65
N ILE A 165 2.46 12.03 6.99
CA ILE A 165 2.67 10.92 7.91
C ILE A 165 1.51 10.71 8.88
N ALA A 166 1.36 9.47 9.33
CA ALA A 166 0.47 9.09 10.40
C ALA A 166 1.11 8.01 11.28
N LEU A 167 0.80 8.05 12.58
CA LEU A 167 1.29 7.07 13.55
C LEU A 167 0.10 6.29 14.11
N THR A 168 0.23 4.97 14.22
CA THR A 168 -0.74 4.14 14.95
C THR A 168 -0.11 3.61 16.23
N CYS A 169 -0.92 3.52 17.28
CA CYS A 169 -0.50 3.01 18.57
C CYS A 169 -1.48 1.93 19.03
N LYS A 170 -0.96 0.95 19.76
CA LYS A 170 -1.70 -0.19 20.27
C LYS A 170 -1.89 -0.07 21.79
N ASP A 171 -2.76 -0.93 22.32
CA ASP A 171 -2.93 -1.14 23.75
C ASP A 171 -3.28 0.17 24.49
N SER A 172 -4.39 0.77 24.04
CA SER A 172 -4.89 2.06 24.52
C SER A 172 -3.89 3.22 24.36
N GLY A 173 -3.04 3.14 23.34
CA GLY A 173 -2.07 4.16 22.98
C GLY A 173 -0.75 4.06 23.74
N ARG A 174 -0.47 2.95 24.43
CA ARG A 174 0.76 2.77 25.21
C ARG A 174 1.99 2.45 24.38
N PHE A 175 1.82 1.84 23.20
CA PHE A 175 2.93 1.38 22.37
C PHE A 175 2.78 1.81 20.90
N LEU A 176 3.89 2.21 20.27
CA LEU A 176 3.93 2.43 18.82
C LEU A 176 3.65 1.12 18.09
N GLN A 177 2.73 1.15 17.12
CA GLN A 177 2.38 0.00 16.30
C GLN A 177 2.90 0.15 14.87
N GLU A 178 2.58 1.26 14.20
CA GLU A 178 2.99 1.50 12.81
C GLU A 178 3.34 2.96 12.56
N ILE A 179 4.26 3.16 11.61
CA ILE A 179 4.52 4.44 10.94
C ILE A 179 3.93 4.32 9.54
N MET A 180 3.05 5.25 9.18
CA MET A 180 2.40 5.31 7.88
C MET A 180 2.86 6.54 7.12
N VAL A 181 3.09 6.37 5.82
CA VAL A 181 3.45 7.45 4.89
C VAL A 181 2.52 7.40 3.68
N CYS A 182 1.98 8.54 3.28
CA CYS A 182 1.03 8.65 2.18
C CYS A 182 1.70 9.22 0.93
N PHE A 183 1.38 8.64 -0.22
CA PHE A 183 1.93 9.01 -1.52
C PHE A 183 0.80 9.22 -2.52
N ASP A 184 1.02 10.08 -3.51
CA ASP A 184 0.08 10.26 -4.61
C ASP A 184 -0.21 8.94 -5.36
N LYS A 185 -1.21 8.95 -6.24
CA LYS A 185 -1.62 7.76 -7.01
C LYS A 185 -0.51 7.19 -7.89
N SER A 186 0.51 7.98 -8.24
CA SER A 186 1.67 7.49 -8.99
C SER A 186 2.72 6.81 -8.09
N GLY A 187 2.64 7.02 -6.78
CA GLY A 187 3.66 6.57 -5.82
C GLY A 187 4.95 7.37 -5.87
N ALA A 188 5.00 8.49 -6.61
CA ALA A 188 6.22 9.25 -6.82
C ALA A 188 6.46 10.31 -5.73
N ASN A 189 5.40 10.97 -5.26
CA ASN A 189 5.50 12.07 -4.30
C ASN A 189 4.71 11.79 -3.04
N ALA A 190 5.26 12.21 -1.90
CA ALA A 190 4.53 12.24 -0.65
C ALA A 190 3.34 13.20 -0.76
N THR A 191 2.19 12.79 -0.24
CA THR A 191 0.96 13.59 -0.23
C THR A 191 0.31 13.53 1.15
N ALA A 192 -0.59 14.47 1.44
CA ALA A 192 -1.31 14.48 2.70
C ALA A 192 -2.12 13.18 2.88
N CYS A 193 -2.02 12.56 4.05
CA CYS A 193 -2.86 11.42 4.38
C CYS A 193 -4.34 11.83 4.52
N GLY A 194 -5.24 10.92 4.15
CA GLY A 194 -6.69 11.11 4.29
C GLY A 194 -7.11 11.48 5.72
N ALA A 195 -8.15 12.30 5.83
CA ALA A 195 -8.63 12.82 7.12
C ALA A 195 -9.03 11.70 8.10
N ASP A 196 -9.51 10.57 7.60
CA ASP A 196 -9.85 9.39 8.39
C ASP A 196 -8.60 8.70 8.98
N VAL A 197 -7.50 8.64 8.22
CA VAL A 197 -6.20 8.15 8.69
C VAL A 197 -5.64 9.09 9.77
N LYS A 198 -5.66 10.41 9.53
CA LYS A 198 -5.22 11.41 10.52
C LYS A 198 -6.06 11.34 11.80
N LYS A 199 -7.39 11.19 11.68
CA LYS A 199 -8.30 11.02 12.82
C LYS A 199 -7.99 9.74 13.60
N ARG A 200 -7.79 8.61 12.91
CA ARG A 200 -7.41 7.35 13.55
C ARG A 200 -6.08 7.46 14.28
N SER A 201 -5.08 8.09 13.66
CA SER A 201 -3.77 8.34 14.28
C SER A 201 -3.87 9.19 15.55
N LYS A 202 -4.65 10.28 15.52
CA LYS A 202 -4.91 11.11 16.71
C LYS A 202 -5.59 10.31 17.83
N LYS A 203 -6.55 9.44 17.48
CA LYS A 203 -7.26 8.60 18.45
C LYS A 203 -6.36 7.51 19.03
N SER A 204 -5.60 6.79 18.20
CA SER A 204 -4.80 5.65 18.66
C SER A 204 -3.61 6.08 19.50
N CYS A 205 -2.94 7.17 19.10
CA CYS A 205 -1.80 7.74 19.82
C CYS A 205 -2.20 8.98 20.62
N GLY A 206 -3.30 8.87 21.39
CA GLY A 206 -3.89 9.97 22.16
C GLY A 206 -3.31 10.18 23.56
N GLN A 207 -2.39 9.31 24.00
CA GLN A 207 -1.67 9.47 25.27
C GLN A 207 -0.62 10.59 25.15
N ASP A 208 -0.25 11.22 26.28
CA ASP A 208 0.80 12.24 26.32
C ASP A 208 2.13 11.73 25.76
N SER A 209 2.46 10.46 26.07
CA SER A 209 3.60 9.74 25.51
C SER A 209 3.30 8.25 25.37
N PHE A 210 4.05 7.58 24.50
CA PHE A 210 4.01 6.13 24.31
C PHE A 210 5.42 5.56 24.23
N LEU A 211 5.52 4.23 24.33
CA LEU A 211 6.77 3.49 24.21
C LEU A 211 6.96 2.96 22.79
N VAL A 212 8.14 3.19 22.24
CA VAL A 212 8.71 2.39 21.16
C VAL A 212 9.52 1.28 21.81
N ARG A 213 9.03 0.04 21.72
CA ARG A 213 9.71 -1.12 22.33
C ARG A 213 11.09 -1.30 21.71
N ASN A 214 12.07 -1.72 22.50
CA ASN A 214 13.39 -2.05 21.97
C ASN A 214 13.34 -3.25 21.02
N ILE A 215 14.29 -3.28 20.09
CA ILE A 215 14.62 -4.43 19.25
C ILE A 215 15.31 -5.48 20.15
N ARG A 216 14.97 -6.75 19.93
CA ARG A 216 15.53 -7.91 20.62
C ARG A 216 16.10 -8.89 19.61
#